data_AF-A0A4Y2N8J1-F1
#
_entry.id   AF-A0A4Y2N8J1-F1
#
_cell.length_a   1.000
_cell.length_b   1.000
_cell.length_c   1.000
_cell.angle_alpha   90.00
_cell.angle_beta   90.00
_cell.angle_gamma   90.00
#
_symmetry.space_group_name_H-M   'P 1'
#
loop_
_entity.id
_entity.type
_entity.pdbx_description
1 polymer ?
#
loop_
_entity_poly.entity_id
_entity_poly.type
_entity_poly.pdbx_seq_one_letter_code
_entity_poly.pdbx_strand_id
1 'polypeptide(L)'
;MFRDLANPESDLEDFEPQPGPSTTTDDDEEYPADSVYRQPHLVAQPELNDLIRDLELPKSKSQLLGSRLQQWNLVEKVVKSLLIGPDNQP
;
A
#
# COMPACT_ATOMS: atom_id res chain seq x y z
N MET A 1 30.02 32.68 -31.80
CA MET A 1 30.11 31.20 -31.73
C MET A 1 31.53 30.90 -31.28
N PHE A 2 31.86 30.37 -30.09
CA PHE A 2 31.14 29.63 -29.05
C PHE A 2 31.76 29.94 -27.66
N ARG A 3 30.92 29.84 -26.63
CA ARG A 3 31.26 29.68 -25.20
C ARG A 3 31.85 28.24 -25.03
N ASP A 4 32.60 27.82 -24.02
CA ASP A 4 32.41 27.88 -22.57
C ASP A 4 33.74 27.52 -21.86
N LEU A 5 33.91 27.98 -20.62
CA LEU A 5 34.91 27.50 -19.67
C LEU A 5 34.56 26.05 -19.27
N ALA A 6 35.35 25.07 -19.67
CA ALA A 6 35.30 23.71 -19.13
C ALA A 6 36.68 23.33 -18.62
N ASN A 7 36.72 23.23 -17.30
CA ASN A 7 37.77 22.76 -16.40
C ASN A 7 38.56 21.55 -16.97
N PRO A 8 39.89 21.46 -16.76
CA PRO A 8 40.61 20.23 -17.03
C PRO A 8 40.09 19.19 -16.04
N GLU A 9 39.22 18.31 -16.50
CA GLU A 9 38.81 17.11 -15.78
C GLU A 9 40.07 16.23 -15.64
N SER A 10 40.79 16.54 -14.57
CA SER A 10 41.46 15.64 -13.64
C SER A 10 41.39 14.18 -14.07
N ASP A 11 42.57 13.64 -14.34
CA ASP A 11 43.00 12.30 -14.01
C ASP A 11 41.91 11.24 -14.17
N LEU A 12 41.98 10.61 -15.33
CA LEU A 12 41.41 9.31 -15.60
C LEU A 12 41.90 8.34 -14.51
N GLU A 13 41.22 8.32 -13.36
CA GLU A 13 41.33 7.26 -12.37
C GLU A 13 40.92 5.98 -13.10
N ASP A 14 41.95 5.21 -13.46
CA ASP A 14 41.90 3.86 -13.97
C ASP A 14 41.24 2.98 -12.91
N PHE A 15 39.91 3.05 -12.85
CA PHE A 15 39.11 2.08 -12.10
C PHE A 15 39.19 0.77 -12.87
N GLU A 16 40.26 0.02 -12.62
CA GLU A 16 40.31 -1.41 -12.89
C GLU A 16 39.05 -2.00 -12.23
N PRO A 17 38.10 -2.58 -12.99
CA PRO A 17 36.92 -3.17 -12.39
C PRO A 17 37.38 -4.37 -11.59
N GLN A 18 37.60 -4.16 -10.29
CA GLN A 18 37.75 -5.23 -9.33
C GLN A 18 36.58 -6.20 -9.57
N PRO A 19 36.82 -7.51 -9.72
CA PRO A 19 35.74 -8.49 -9.66
C PRO A 19 35.22 -8.47 -8.22
N GLY A 20 34.38 -7.49 -7.91
CA GLY A 20 33.46 -7.58 -6.79
C GLY A 20 32.67 -8.88 -6.97
N PRO A 21 32.30 -9.57 -5.88
CA PRO A 21 31.54 -10.79 -5.99
C PRO A 21 30.35 -10.51 -6.90
N SER A 22 30.27 -11.21 -8.02
CA SER A 22 29.06 -11.28 -8.84
C SER A 22 27.99 -11.95 -8.00
N THR A 23 27.43 -11.24 -7.04
CA THR A 23 26.10 -11.53 -6.54
C THR A 23 25.16 -10.84 -7.52
N THR A 24 25.02 -11.46 -8.69
CA THR A 24 23.72 -11.53 -9.34
C THR A 24 22.81 -12.33 -8.40
N THR A 25 22.51 -11.78 -7.23
CA THR A 25 21.18 -12.00 -6.68
C THR A 25 20.32 -11.08 -7.51
N ASP A 26 19.97 -11.60 -8.70
CA ASP A 26 18.61 -11.54 -9.22
C ASP A 26 17.72 -12.16 -8.14
N ASP A 27 17.68 -11.52 -6.98
CA ASP A 27 16.63 -11.67 -6.00
C ASP A 27 15.53 -10.75 -6.56
N ASP A 28 15.07 -11.11 -7.77
CA ASP A 28 13.65 -11.01 -8.05
C ASP A 28 13.04 -11.89 -6.95
N GLU A 29 12.87 -11.29 -5.76
CA GLU A 29 12.02 -11.81 -4.71
C GLU A 29 10.73 -12.09 -5.46
N GLU A 30 10.52 -13.36 -5.81
CA GLU A 30 9.39 -13.83 -6.57
C GLU A 30 8.18 -13.50 -5.69
N TYR A 31 7.67 -12.28 -5.85
CA TYR A 31 6.49 -11.82 -5.17
C TYR A 31 5.46 -12.83 -5.61
N PRO A 32 4.98 -13.71 -4.70
CA PRO A 32 4.25 -14.87 -5.13
C PRO A 32 3.09 -14.36 -5.99
N ALA A 33 3.04 -14.83 -7.23
CA ALA A 33 2.01 -14.42 -8.19
C ALA A 33 0.59 -14.73 -7.66
N ASP A 34 0.49 -15.54 -6.61
CA ASP A 34 -0.72 -15.79 -5.81
C ASP A 34 -1.17 -14.61 -4.92
N SER A 35 -0.38 -13.54 -4.79
CA SER A 35 -0.81 -12.29 -4.15
C SER A 35 -1.96 -11.61 -4.91
N VAL A 36 -2.20 -12.00 -6.17
CA VAL A 36 -3.23 -11.46 -7.06
C VAL A 36 -4.64 -11.96 -6.69
N TYR A 37 -4.77 -12.96 -5.81
CA TYR A 37 -6.07 -13.51 -5.37
C TYR A 37 -6.35 -13.38 -3.86
N ARG A 38 -5.57 -12.59 -3.12
CA ARG A 38 -6.00 -12.25 -1.75
C ARG A 38 -7.28 -11.42 -1.85
N GLN A 39 -8.40 -11.97 -1.38
CA GLN A 39 -9.65 -11.21 -1.27
C GLN A 39 -9.34 -9.85 -0.63
N PRO A 40 -9.93 -8.75 -1.14
CA PRO A 40 -9.69 -7.44 -0.58
C PRO A 40 -10.06 -7.49 0.91
N HIS A 41 -9.09 -7.12 1.76
CA HIS A 41 -9.30 -7.05 3.20
C HIS A 41 -10.34 -5.96 3.49
N LEU A 42 -11.47 -6.36 4.07
CA LEU A 42 -12.45 -5.41 4.57
C LEU A 42 -12.03 -5.00 5.98
N VAL A 43 -11.89 -3.70 6.17
CA VAL A 43 -11.58 -3.09 7.46
C VAL A 43 -12.77 -3.31 8.40
N ALA A 44 -12.56 -4.08 9.46
CA ALA A 44 -13.55 -4.23 10.52
C ALA A 44 -13.58 -2.97 11.41
N GLN A 45 -14.69 -2.75 12.12
CA GLN A 45 -14.81 -1.66 13.10
C GLN A 45 -13.69 -1.63 14.17
N PRO A 46 -13.26 -2.76 14.78
CA PRO A 46 -12.15 -2.73 15.73
C PRO A 46 -10.84 -2.26 15.08
N GLU A 47 -10.52 -2.73 13.87
CA GLU A 47 -9.31 -2.31 13.15
C GLU A 47 -9.33 -0.82 12.81
N LEU A 48 -10.49 -0.29 12.41
CA LEU A 48 -10.63 1.15 12.19
C LEU A 48 -10.39 1.95 13.48
N ASN A 49 -10.87 1.45 14.63
CA ASN A 49 -10.65 2.11 15.93
C ASN A 49 -9.18 2.05 16.35
N ASP A 50 -8.52 0.90 16.17
CA ASP A 50 -7.08 0.77 16.42
C ASP A 50 -6.30 1.73 15.53
N LEU A 51 -6.63 1.82 14.24
CA LEU A 51 -5.97 2.75 13.31
C LEU A 51 -6.16 4.21 13.71
N ILE A 52 -7.35 4.60 14.20
CA ILE A 52 -7.60 5.95 14.72
C ILE A 52 -6.73 6.25 15.94
N ARG A 53 -6.53 5.27 16.82
CA ARG A 53 -5.73 5.40 18.04
C ARG A 53 -4.24 5.46 17.71
N ASP A 54 -3.76 4.55 16.87
CA ASP A 54 -2.35 4.42 16.51
C ASP A 54 -1.85 5.64 15.72
N LEU A 55 -2.73 6.24 14.92
CA LEU A 55 -2.44 7.48 14.17
C LEU A 55 -2.83 8.76 14.93
N GLU A 56 -3.30 8.63 16.18
CA GLU A 56 -3.76 9.74 17.03
C GLU A 56 -4.69 10.74 16.30
N LEU A 57 -5.61 10.21 15.49
CA LEU A 57 -6.42 11.05 14.60
C LEU A 57 -7.42 11.89 15.41
N PRO A 58 -7.49 13.22 15.18
CA PRO A 58 -8.53 14.05 15.76
C PRO A 58 -9.89 13.65 15.20
N LYS A 59 -10.94 13.77 16.03
CA LYS A 59 -12.31 13.32 15.75
C LYS A 59 -12.80 13.62 14.32
N SER A 60 -12.57 14.85 13.84
CA SER A 60 -12.99 15.27 12.49
C SER A 60 -12.32 14.47 11.37
N LYS A 61 -11.03 14.12 11.52
CA LYS A 61 -10.29 13.31 10.56
C LYS A 61 -10.68 11.84 10.64
N SER A 62 -10.90 11.32 11.85
CA SER A 62 -11.39 9.95 12.08
C SER A 62 -12.76 9.74 11.42
N GLN A 63 -13.64 10.73 11.52
CA GLN A 63 -14.97 10.70 10.91
C GLN A 63 -14.90 10.78 9.38
N LEU A 64 -14.00 11.62 8.84
CA LEU A 64 -13.72 11.66 7.40
C LEU A 64 -13.16 10.35 6.87
N LEU A 65 -12.22 9.73 7.60
CA LEU A 65 -11.64 8.44 7.28
C LEU A 65 -12.72 7.35 7.21
N GLY A 66 -13.56 7.24 8.25
CA GLY A 66 -14.68 6.30 8.25
C GLY A 66 -15.64 6.51 7.07
N SER A 67 -15.96 7.76 6.73
CA SER A 67 -16.81 8.09 5.58
C SER A 67 -16.17 7.66 4.24
N ARG A 68 -14.86 7.91 4.06
CA ARG A 68 -14.12 7.48 2.86
C ARG A 68 -14.05 5.97 2.73
N LEU A 69 -13.75 5.26 3.81
CA LEU A 69 -13.71 3.79 3.80
C LEU A 69 -15.08 3.18 3.49
N GLN A 70 -16.17 3.78 3.99
CA GLN A 70 -17.53 3.37 3.63
C GLN A 70 -17.83 3.63 2.14
N GLN A 71 -17.44 4.80 1.61
CA GLN A 71 -17.60 5.12 0.19
C GLN A 71 -16.87 4.13 -0.72
N TRP A 72 -15.69 3.66 -0.30
CA TRP A 72 -14.92 2.66 -1.02
C TRP A 72 -15.43 1.23 -0.83
N ASN A 73 -16.50 1.01 -0.05
CA ASN A 73 -16.98 -0.31 0.37
C ASN A 73 -15.89 -1.17 1.01
N LEU A 74 -14.93 -0.54 1.71
CA LEU A 74 -13.84 -1.22 2.41
C LEU A 74 -14.15 -1.46 3.88
N VAL A 75 -15.27 -0.98 4.41
CA VAL A 75 -15.67 -1.30 5.79
C VAL A 75 -16.56 -2.53 5.77
N GLU A 76 -16.29 -3.50 6.65
CA GLU A 76 -17.16 -4.65 6.82
C GLU A 76 -18.57 -4.15 7.15
N LYS A 77 -19.51 -4.39 6.23
CA LYS A 77 -20.91 -4.04 6.46
C LYS A 77 -21.44 -5.07 7.44
N VAL A 78 -21.75 -4.62 8.65
CA VAL A 78 -22.70 -5.36 9.51
C VAL A 78 -24.06 -5.27 8.81
N VAL A 79 -24.26 -6.15 7.82
CA VAL A 79 -25.60 -6.45 7.32
C VAL A 79 -26.33 -7.08 8.49
N LYS A 80 -27.11 -6.26 9.20
CA LYS A 80 -28.24 -6.76 9.96
C LYS A 80 -29.14 -7.39 8.91
N SER A 81 -28.98 -8.70 8.69
CA SER A 81 -29.99 -9.47 8.00
C SER A 81 -31.27 -9.24 8.79
N LEU A 82 -32.11 -8.35 8.27
CA LEU A 82 -33.52 -8.36 8.58
C LEU A 82 -33.96 -9.76 8.19
N LEU A 83 -34.12 -10.64 9.19
CA LEU A 83 -34.75 -11.93 9.07
C LEU A 83 -36.18 -11.65 8.57
N ILE A 84 -36.33 -11.53 7.25
CA ILE A 84 -37.59 -11.71 6.56
C ILE A 84 -37.86 -13.20 6.72
N GLY A 85 -38.51 -13.57 7.83
CA GLY A 85 -39.09 -14.90 7.96
C GLY A 85 -40.11 -15.10 6.83
N PRO A 86 -40.18 -16.29 6.22
CA PRO A 86 -41.23 -16.57 5.25
C PRO A 86 -42.56 -16.71 6.00
N ASP A 87 -43.31 -15.61 6.17
CA ASP A 87 -44.64 -15.66 6.79
C ASP A 87 -45.75 -15.51 5.73
N ASN A 88 -46.30 -16.67 5.39
CA ASN A 88 -47.67 -16.96 4.98
C ASN A 88 -48.33 -16.18 3.84
N GLN A 89 -48.39 -16.83 2.68
CA GLN A 89 -49.50 -16.70 1.73
C GLN A 89 -50.70 -17.52 2.21
N PRO A 90 -51.93 -16.97 2.26
CA PRO A 90 -53.14 -17.75 2.02
C PRO A 90 -53.35 -18.03 0.52
#